data_AF-A0A161Y827-F1
#
_entry.id   AF-A0A161Y827-F1
#
_cell.length_a   1.000
_cell.length_b   1.000
_cell.length_c   1.000
_cell.angle_alpha   90.00
_cell.angle_beta   90.00
_cell.angle_gamma   90.00
#
_symmetry.space_group_name_H-M   'P 1'
#
loop_
_entity.id
_entity.type
_entity.pdbx_description
1 polymer ?
#
loop_
_entity_poly.entity_id
_entity_poly.type
_entity_poly.pdbx_seq_one_letter_code
_entity_poly.pdbx_strand_id
1 'polypeptide(L)'
;LSTDRSSPHRRYSQPRLPGDFDHSSAFSAPDTMSAVLAYIKNCFLGVARGVGNFFKSIVDWLRMAYSPNPYYRGNMLTALAVSGRPPFEGSLRMVISQVFRPSDWSVMEVSVIKPNRPPFRAVLKMFDRRFSPCVQGLRLRRGTGEWTPEFEEEFVDYVRRGAAKEYLWRSDDESEAEDVPKKLNRLEEEVDRQTECETICNERVSRLQSRMGAEKGIRLPKTYCTVRMAIQEGFDNRLLEVTGILMEYVPGFSCDLTE
;
A
#
# COMPACT_ATOMS: atom_id res chain seq x y z
N LEU A 1 -54.44 3.48 -41.43
CA LEU A 1 -55.77 4.10 -41.71
C LEU A 1 -55.89 5.29 -40.75
N SER A 2 -55.28 6.43 -41.05
CA SER A 2 -55.83 7.57 -41.80
C SER A 2 -56.90 8.33 -40.98
N THR A 3 -56.54 9.49 -40.39
CA THR A 3 -56.95 10.88 -40.75
C THR A 3 -58.33 11.28 -40.17
N ASP A 4 -58.66 12.49 -39.72
CA ASP A 4 -58.05 13.82 -39.78
C ASP A 4 -58.82 14.82 -38.86
N ARG A 5 -58.20 15.98 -38.58
CA ARG A 5 -58.77 17.33 -38.33
C ARG A 5 -59.61 17.57 -37.05
N SER A 6 -59.52 18.71 -36.35
CA SER A 6 -59.25 20.09 -36.80
C SER A 6 -58.88 21.01 -35.62
N SER A 7 -57.95 21.94 -35.83
CA SER A 7 -57.77 23.17 -35.04
C SER A 7 -58.81 24.25 -35.41
N PRO A 8 -58.87 25.38 -34.66
CA PRO A 8 -58.37 26.61 -35.28
C PRO A 8 -57.63 27.61 -34.37
N HIS A 9 -56.98 28.54 -35.07
CA HIS A 9 -56.04 29.60 -34.70
C HIS A 9 -56.47 30.67 -33.68
N ARG A 10 -55.47 31.21 -32.96
CA ARG A 10 -55.29 32.66 -32.79
C ARG A 10 -53.81 33.04 -32.94
N ARG A 11 -53.58 34.20 -33.54
CA ARG A 11 -52.31 34.70 -34.10
C ARG A 11 -51.90 36.01 -33.41
N TYR A 12 -50.58 36.19 -33.33
CA TYR A 12 -49.78 37.43 -33.22
C TYR A 12 -49.79 38.27 -31.94
N SER A 13 -48.60 38.43 -31.33
CA SER A 13 -47.79 39.66 -31.38
C SER A 13 -46.38 39.42 -30.80
N GLN A 14 -45.32 39.73 -31.56
CA GLN A 14 -43.95 39.93 -31.05
C GLN A 14 -43.82 41.33 -30.42
N PRO A 15 -42.80 41.57 -29.57
CA PRO A 15 -41.67 42.36 -30.09
C PRO A 15 -40.27 41.95 -29.59
N ARG A 16 -39.33 42.01 -30.55
CA ARG A 16 -37.92 42.50 -30.53
C ARG A 16 -37.01 42.29 -29.30
N LEU A 17 -35.85 41.69 -29.60
CA LEU A 17 -34.57 41.71 -28.85
C LEU A 17 -34.07 43.15 -28.61
N PRO A 18 -33.22 43.33 -27.57
CA PRO A 18 -31.80 43.54 -27.90
C PRO A 18 -30.83 42.88 -26.91
N GLY A 19 -29.61 42.63 -27.40
CA GLY A 19 -28.40 42.85 -26.60
C GLY A 19 -27.67 41.60 -26.12
N ASP A 20 -26.61 41.27 -26.84
CA ASP A 20 -25.51 40.41 -26.40
C ASP A 20 -24.99 40.80 -25.02
N PHE A 21 -24.82 39.83 -24.13
CA PHE A 21 -23.82 39.86 -23.07
C PHE A 21 -23.28 38.44 -22.84
N ASP A 22 -22.04 38.25 -23.30
CA ASP A 22 -21.19 37.13 -22.93
C ASP A 22 -21.00 37.10 -21.41
N HIS A 23 -21.42 36.01 -20.76
CA HIS A 23 -20.87 35.58 -19.49
C HIS A 23 -20.59 34.08 -19.55
N SER A 24 -19.36 33.77 -19.94
CA SER A 24 -18.72 32.50 -19.62
C SER A 24 -18.49 32.45 -18.10
N SER A 25 -19.43 31.84 -17.35
CA SER A 25 -19.21 31.46 -15.96
C SER A 25 -18.46 30.13 -15.91
N ALA A 26 -17.14 30.20 -15.97
CA ALA A 26 -16.29 29.09 -15.55
C ALA A 26 -16.41 28.98 -14.01
N PHE A 27 -17.10 27.95 -13.53
CA PHE A 27 -16.98 27.50 -12.15
C PHE A 27 -15.56 26.94 -11.96
N SER A 28 -14.62 27.83 -11.60
CA SER A 28 -13.33 27.42 -11.03
C SER A 28 -13.59 26.96 -9.60
N ALA A 29 -13.48 25.65 -9.37
CA ALA A 29 -13.38 25.10 -8.04
C ALA A 29 -12.17 25.76 -7.34
N PRO A 30 -12.30 26.30 -6.11
CA PRO A 30 -11.16 26.84 -5.41
C PRO A 30 -10.20 25.70 -5.07
N ASP A 31 -8.95 25.85 -5.50
CA ASP A 31 -7.84 24.97 -5.15
C ASP A 31 -7.82 24.72 -3.64
N THR A 32 -8.15 23.50 -3.24
CA THR A 32 -8.13 23.03 -1.86
C THR A 32 -6.75 23.23 -1.21
N MET A 33 -5.68 23.24 -2.01
CA MET A 33 -4.33 23.62 -1.57
C MET A 33 -4.24 25.07 -1.07
N SER A 34 -4.89 26.02 -1.72
CA SER A 34 -4.83 27.45 -1.37
C SER A 34 -5.55 27.72 -0.04
N ALA A 35 -6.68 27.04 0.20
CA ALA A 35 -7.43 27.15 1.43
C ALA A 35 -6.67 26.53 2.64
N VAL A 36 -6.02 25.38 2.44
CA VAL A 36 -5.19 24.74 3.47
C VAL A 36 -3.96 25.60 3.79
N LEU A 37 -3.28 26.15 2.77
CA LEU A 37 -2.15 27.06 2.96
C LEU A 37 -2.54 28.38 3.62
N ALA A 38 -3.73 28.92 3.32
CA ALA A 38 -4.26 30.12 3.96
C ALA A 38 -4.65 29.88 5.42
N TYR A 39 -5.25 28.72 5.73
CA TYR A 39 -5.56 28.31 7.10
C TYR A 39 -4.30 28.11 7.93
N ILE A 40 -3.29 27.44 7.35
CA ILE A 40 -1.95 27.30 7.92
C ILE A 40 -1.38 28.70 8.17
N LYS A 41 -1.32 29.59 7.18
CA LYS A 41 -0.78 30.95 7.34
C LYS A 41 -1.44 31.76 8.46
N ASN A 42 -2.76 31.63 8.64
CA ASN A 42 -3.51 32.33 9.69
C ASN A 42 -3.26 31.80 11.11
N CYS A 43 -2.88 30.52 11.27
CA CYS A 43 -2.53 29.94 12.56
C CYS A 43 -1.15 30.37 13.08
N PHE A 44 -0.29 30.96 12.24
CA PHE A 44 1.13 31.22 12.57
C PHE A 44 1.38 32.59 13.22
N LEU A 45 0.38 33.48 13.28
CA LEU A 45 0.56 34.83 13.81
C LEU A 45 0.46 34.94 15.34
N GLY A 46 0.39 33.81 16.06
CA GLY A 46 0.42 33.84 17.52
C GLY A 46 0.96 32.55 18.12
N VAL A 47 1.77 32.71 19.17
CA VAL A 47 2.22 31.71 20.15
C VAL A 47 3.62 31.13 19.91
N ALA A 48 4.54 31.53 20.79
CA ALA A 48 5.91 31.05 20.87
C ALA A 48 6.03 29.77 21.72
N ARG A 49 7.10 29.00 21.46
CA ARG A 49 7.67 27.87 22.24
C ARG A 49 6.95 26.51 22.29
N GLY A 50 5.62 26.41 22.20
CA GLY A 50 4.93 25.10 22.06
C GLY A 50 4.92 24.53 20.63
N VAL A 51 5.33 25.38 19.70
CA VAL A 51 5.03 25.28 18.28
C VAL A 51 6.05 24.44 17.50
N GLY A 52 7.28 24.28 18.01
CA GLY A 52 8.30 23.43 17.36
C GLY A 52 7.89 21.96 17.29
N ASN A 53 7.31 21.42 18.36
CA ASN A 53 6.84 20.04 18.39
C ASN A 53 5.55 19.85 17.59
N PHE A 54 4.65 20.83 17.62
CA PHE A 54 3.42 20.82 16.82
C PHE A 54 3.72 20.93 15.33
N PHE A 55 4.60 21.83 14.90
CA PHE A 55 5.03 21.92 13.50
C PHE A 55 5.85 20.73 13.06
N LYS A 56 6.75 20.20 13.90
CA LYS A 56 7.43 18.94 13.60
C LYS A 56 6.41 17.82 13.42
N SER A 57 5.40 17.74 14.29
CA SER A 57 4.30 16.76 14.14
C SER A 57 3.47 16.97 12.87
N ILE A 58 3.19 18.21 12.46
CA ILE A 58 2.45 18.50 11.22
C ILE A 58 3.31 18.21 9.99
N VAL A 59 4.58 18.62 9.98
CA VAL A 59 5.51 18.36 8.87
C VAL A 59 5.78 16.87 8.74
N ASP A 60 5.96 16.16 9.86
CA ASP A 60 6.10 14.71 9.87
C ASP A 60 4.80 14.05 9.41
N TRP A 61 3.63 14.56 9.83
CA TRP A 61 2.34 14.08 9.34
C TRP A 61 2.15 14.31 7.84
N LEU A 62 2.47 15.50 7.31
CA LEU A 62 2.43 15.79 5.88
C LEU A 62 3.41 14.91 5.12
N ARG A 63 4.66 14.78 5.61
CA ARG A 63 5.65 13.88 5.02
C ARG A 63 5.16 12.43 5.00
N MET A 64 4.44 11.97 6.03
CA MET A 64 3.84 10.63 6.06
C MET A 64 2.60 10.53 5.15
N ALA A 65 1.74 11.55 5.11
CA ALA A 65 0.53 11.56 4.28
C ALA A 65 0.84 11.62 2.78
N TYR A 66 1.96 12.26 2.41
CA TYR A 66 2.49 12.29 1.04
C TYR A 66 3.64 11.32 0.83
N SER A 67 3.96 10.49 1.82
CA SER A 67 4.96 9.42 1.66
C SER A 67 4.33 8.31 0.81
N PRO A 68 5.04 7.81 -0.22
CA PRO A 68 4.58 6.64 -0.96
C PRO A 68 4.56 5.36 -0.12
N ASN A 69 5.28 5.34 1.02
CA ASN A 69 5.26 4.24 1.97
C ASN A 69 3.94 4.21 2.77
N PRO A 70 3.10 3.16 2.63
CA PRO A 70 1.82 3.06 3.34
C PRO A 70 1.97 2.65 4.82
N TYR A 71 3.18 2.30 5.28
CA TYR A 71 3.42 1.79 6.63
C TYR A 71 3.67 2.91 7.65
N TYR A 72 2.63 3.70 7.92
CA TYR A 72 2.66 4.77 8.92
C TYR A 72 1.48 4.70 9.88
N ARG A 73 1.68 5.20 11.11
CA ARG A 73 0.67 5.20 12.16
C ARG A 73 -0.59 5.94 11.72
N GLY A 74 -1.75 5.32 11.93
CA GLY A 74 -3.06 5.86 11.57
C GLY A 74 -3.52 5.46 10.17
N ASN A 75 -2.63 4.97 9.30
CA ASN A 75 -3.05 4.51 7.98
C ASN A 75 -3.90 3.24 8.07
N MET A 76 -4.81 3.07 7.11
CA MET A 76 -5.60 1.86 6.95
C MET A 76 -5.03 1.02 5.82
N LEU A 77 -4.75 -0.25 6.10
CA LEU A 77 -4.35 -1.25 5.12
C LEU A 77 -5.52 -2.20 4.84
N THR A 78 -5.63 -2.60 3.58
CA THR A 78 -6.55 -3.66 3.14
C THR A 78 -5.70 -4.78 2.56
N ALA A 79 -5.87 -6.00 3.08
CA ALA A 79 -5.14 -7.16 2.59
C ALA A 79 -6.04 -8.40 2.55
N LEU A 80 -5.77 -9.31 1.62
CA LEU A 80 -6.46 -10.58 1.51
C LEU A 80 -5.77 -11.63 2.40
N ALA A 81 -6.53 -12.30 3.27
CA ALA A 81 -6.04 -13.47 3.99
C ALA A 81 -6.02 -14.69 3.06
N VAL A 82 -4.87 -15.37 2.96
CA VAL A 82 -4.65 -16.48 2.01
C VAL A 82 -4.68 -17.85 2.69
N SER A 83 -4.18 -17.92 3.92
CA SER A 83 -4.06 -19.17 4.71
C SER A 83 -4.75 -19.08 6.07
N GLY A 84 -5.65 -18.11 6.23
CA GLY A 84 -6.27 -17.85 7.51
C GLY A 84 -7.36 -18.85 7.88
N ARG A 85 -7.46 -19.13 9.18
CA ARG A 85 -8.62 -19.81 9.77
C ARG A 85 -9.59 -18.76 10.30
N PRO A 86 -10.88 -19.09 10.52
CA PRO A 86 -11.79 -18.17 11.17
C PRO A 86 -11.18 -17.69 12.49
N PRO A 87 -11.18 -16.39 12.81
CA PRO A 87 -11.92 -15.29 12.15
C PRO A 87 -11.10 -14.44 11.16
N PHE A 88 -10.02 -14.96 10.57
CA PHE A 88 -9.10 -14.21 9.69
C PHE A 88 -9.21 -14.69 8.25
N GLU A 89 -10.36 -14.49 7.62
CA GLU A 89 -10.64 -14.95 6.26
C GLU A 89 -11.07 -13.79 5.38
N GLY A 90 -10.80 -13.90 4.07
CA GLY A 90 -11.18 -12.89 3.09
C GLY A 90 -10.42 -11.57 3.25
N SER A 91 -11.10 -10.47 2.92
CA SER A 91 -10.50 -9.12 2.99
C SER A 91 -10.44 -8.61 4.43
N LEU A 92 -9.24 -8.37 4.92
CA LEU A 92 -8.94 -7.81 6.22
C LEU A 92 -8.68 -6.31 6.08
N ARG A 93 -9.40 -5.50 6.88
CA ARG A 93 -9.10 -4.08 7.07
C ARG A 93 -8.39 -3.87 8.39
N MET A 94 -7.29 -3.14 8.37
CA MET A 94 -6.37 -3.02 9.49
C MET A 94 -5.93 -1.57 9.64
N VAL A 95 -6.00 -1.02 10.87
CA VAL A 95 -5.44 0.31 11.15
C VAL A 95 -4.11 0.15 11.85
N ILE A 96 -3.08 0.84 11.36
CA ILE A 96 -1.73 0.81 11.94
C ILE A 96 -1.74 1.62 13.24
N SER A 97 -1.65 0.93 14.38
CA SER A 97 -1.58 1.56 15.70
C SER A 97 -0.17 2.08 15.99
N GLN A 98 0.84 1.33 15.56
CA GLN A 98 2.25 1.63 15.79
C GLN A 98 3.10 0.97 14.69
N VAL A 99 4.23 1.60 14.35
CA VAL A 99 5.29 0.99 13.53
C VAL A 99 6.45 0.66 14.45
N PHE A 100 6.93 -0.58 14.45
CA PHE A 100 8.08 -0.98 15.27
C PHE A 100 9.39 -0.60 14.57
N ARG A 101 10.28 0.07 15.29
CA ARG A 101 11.62 0.44 14.83
C ARG A 101 12.62 0.36 16.01
N PRO A 102 13.87 -0.04 15.76
CA PRO A 102 14.38 -0.59 14.50
C PRO A 102 13.82 -2.01 14.22
N SER A 103 13.77 -2.40 12.96
CA SER A 103 13.53 -3.78 12.51
C SER A 103 14.00 -3.90 11.05
N ASP A 104 14.47 -5.07 10.63
CA ASP A 104 14.92 -5.28 9.25
C ASP A 104 13.75 -5.29 8.24
N TRP A 105 12.53 -5.53 8.72
CA TRP A 105 11.32 -5.60 7.90
C TRP A 105 10.29 -4.56 8.31
N SER A 106 9.25 -4.38 7.49
CA SER A 106 8.13 -3.51 7.83
C SER A 106 7.22 -4.20 8.86
N VAL A 107 7.46 -3.96 10.15
CA VAL A 107 6.69 -4.56 11.26
C VAL A 107 5.81 -3.52 11.94
N MET A 108 4.52 -3.82 12.08
CA MET A 108 3.52 -2.91 12.59
C MET A 108 2.62 -3.58 13.62
N GLU A 109 2.22 -2.83 14.63
CA GLU A 109 1.04 -3.16 15.42
C GLU A 109 -0.20 -2.69 14.67
N VAL A 110 -1.17 -3.59 14.49
CA VAL A 110 -2.41 -3.30 13.76
C VAL A 110 -3.63 -3.65 14.58
N SER A 111 -4.69 -2.87 14.37
CA SER A 111 -6.04 -3.18 14.83
C SER A 111 -6.86 -3.71 13.66
N VAL A 112 -7.13 -5.02 13.65
CA VAL A 112 -7.95 -5.68 12.61
C VAL A 112 -9.42 -5.36 12.87
N ILE A 113 -10.05 -4.67 11.93
CA ILE A 113 -11.45 -4.25 11.98
C ILE A 113 -12.34 -5.42 11.55
N LYS A 114 -13.35 -5.75 12.37
CA LYS A 114 -14.35 -6.77 12.06
C LYS A 114 -15.75 -6.18 12.13
N PRO A 115 -16.68 -6.59 11.26
CA PRO A 115 -18.08 -6.22 11.41
C PRO A 115 -18.58 -6.71 12.78
N ASN A 116 -19.19 -5.81 13.55
CA ASN A 116 -19.90 -6.14 14.79
C ASN A 116 -19.04 -6.74 15.93
N ARG A 117 -17.72 -6.57 15.91
CA ARG A 117 -16.82 -6.99 16.99
C ARG A 117 -15.81 -5.89 17.30
N PRO A 118 -15.31 -5.81 18.56
CA PRO A 118 -14.23 -4.90 18.88
C PRO A 118 -13.00 -5.19 18.00
N PRO A 119 -12.23 -4.14 17.62
CA PRO A 119 -11.01 -4.33 16.85
C PRO A 119 -10.06 -5.32 17.53
N PHE A 120 -9.48 -6.20 16.73
CA PHE A 120 -8.58 -7.23 17.22
C PHE A 120 -7.12 -6.77 17.06
N ARG A 121 -6.38 -6.69 18.16
CA ARG A 121 -4.98 -6.28 18.17
C ARG A 121 -4.07 -7.40 17.67
N ALA A 122 -3.19 -7.09 16.72
CA ALA A 122 -2.26 -8.04 16.12
C ALA A 122 -0.95 -7.35 15.72
N VAL A 123 0.04 -8.14 15.31
CA VAL A 123 1.25 -7.67 14.64
C VAL A 123 1.19 -8.09 13.18
N LEU A 124 1.50 -7.16 12.28
CA LEU A 124 1.62 -7.38 10.85
C LEU A 124 3.09 -7.18 10.44
N LYS A 125 3.72 -8.22 9.90
CA LYS A 125 5.06 -8.16 9.30
C LYS A 125 4.94 -8.27 7.79
N MET A 126 5.34 -7.24 7.06
CA MET A 126 5.27 -7.17 5.60
C MET A 126 6.66 -7.34 4.99
N PHE A 127 6.73 -8.17 3.95
CA PHE A 127 7.94 -8.42 3.14
C PHE A 127 7.81 -7.62 1.85
N ASP A 128 7.97 -6.31 1.96
CA ASP A 128 7.78 -5.36 0.87
C ASP A 128 9.14 -4.95 0.29
N ARG A 129 9.43 -5.32 -0.96
CA ARG A 129 10.71 -4.97 -1.62
C ARG A 129 10.95 -3.45 -1.70
N ARG A 130 9.89 -2.64 -1.67
CA ARG A 130 9.93 -1.19 -1.87
C ARG A 130 10.26 -0.45 -0.59
N PHE A 131 9.85 -0.99 0.55
CA PHE A 131 9.86 -0.25 1.82
C PHE A 131 10.54 -0.97 2.99
N SER A 132 10.83 -2.28 2.85
CA SER A 132 11.50 -3.02 3.93
C SER A 132 12.92 -2.50 4.16
N PRO A 133 13.30 -2.15 5.40
CA PRO A 133 14.61 -1.58 5.71
C PRO A 133 15.80 -2.40 5.21
N CYS A 134 15.76 -3.73 5.32
CA CYS A 134 16.83 -4.60 4.84
C CYS A 134 17.01 -4.53 3.32
N VAL A 135 15.91 -4.50 2.56
CA VAL A 135 15.94 -4.43 1.09
C VAL A 135 16.46 -3.07 0.64
N GLN A 136 16.01 -1.98 1.27
CA GLN A 136 16.52 -0.63 1.00
C GLN A 136 17.99 -0.50 1.39
N GLY A 137 18.40 -1.08 2.52
CA GLY A 137 19.79 -1.15 2.94
C GLY A 137 20.67 -1.92 1.95
N LEU A 138 20.17 -3.02 1.39
CA LEU A 138 20.86 -3.80 0.35
C LEU A 138 21.00 -3.02 -0.96
N ARG A 139 19.96 -2.28 -1.39
CA ARG A 139 20.02 -1.39 -2.57
C ARG A 139 21.13 -0.36 -2.44
N LEU A 140 21.20 0.31 -1.28
CA LEU A 140 22.23 1.31 -0.98
C LEU A 140 23.64 0.69 -1.02
N ARG A 141 23.82 -0.47 -0.36
CA ARG A 141 25.12 -1.16 -0.32
C ARG A 141 25.59 -1.66 -1.69
N ARG A 142 24.68 -2.12 -2.54
CA ARG A 142 24.99 -2.64 -3.88
C ARG A 142 25.01 -1.56 -4.97
N GLY A 143 24.57 -0.34 -4.65
CA GLY A 143 24.50 0.75 -5.64
C GLY A 143 23.49 0.51 -6.76
N THR A 144 22.46 -0.31 -6.54
CA THR A 144 21.44 -0.66 -7.56
C THR A 144 20.36 0.42 -7.75
N GLY A 145 20.55 1.56 -7.09
CA GLY A 145 19.65 2.71 -7.08
C GLY A 145 18.52 2.59 -6.05
N GLU A 146 18.01 3.74 -5.64
CA GLU A 146 16.89 3.85 -4.71
C GLU A 146 15.58 3.43 -5.36
N TRP A 147 14.64 2.95 -4.54
CA TRP A 147 13.27 2.78 -4.99
C TRP A 147 12.65 4.17 -5.15
N THR A 148 11.94 4.38 -6.26
CA THR A 148 11.18 5.60 -6.55
C THR A 148 9.81 5.23 -7.11
N PRO A 149 8.79 6.08 -6.94
CA PRO A 149 7.49 5.87 -7.58
C PRO A 149 7.60 5.70 -9.09
N GLU A 150 8.47 6.46 -9.75
CA GLU A 150 8.67 6.40 -11.20
C GLU A 150 9.28 5.05 -11.63
N PHE A 151 10.23 4.53 -10.85
CA PHE A 151 10.78 3.19 -11.09
C PHE A 151 9.74 2.09 -10.82
N GLU A 152 8.87 2.29 -9.83
CA GLU A 152 7.78 1.35 -9.56
C GLU A 152 6.80 1.27 -10.73
N GLU A 153 6.45 2.39 -11.35
CA GLU A 153 5.62 2.43 -12.55
C GLU A 153 6.29 1.68 -13.72
N GLU A 154 7.59 1.87 -13.93
CA GLU A 154 8.36 1.14 -14.93
C GLU A 154 8.32 -0.38 -14.69
N PHE A 155 8.48 -0.80 -13.43
CA PHE A 155 8.40 -2.20 -13.03
C PHE A 155 7.00 -2.79 -13.24
N VAL A 156 5.96 -2.06 -12.85
CA VAL A 156 4.57 -2.46 -13.08
C VAL A 156 4.30 -2.65 -14.57
N ASP A 157 4.73 -1.71 -15.41
CA ASP A 157 4.55 -1.81 -16.86
C ASP A 157 5.38 -2.93 -17.49
N TYR A 158 6.56 -3.21 -16.96
CA TYR A 158 7.37 -4.36 -17.35
C TYR A 158 6.64 -5.69 -17.06
N VAL A 159 6.07 -5.84 -15.86
CA VAL A 159 5.30 -7.03 -15.48
C VAL A 159 4.02 -7.16 -16.31
N ARG A 160 3.29 -6.05 -16.53
CA ARG A 160 2.04 -6.03 -17.31
C ARG A 160 2.21 -6.44 -18.75
N ARG A 161 3.34 -6.06 -19.37
CA ARG A 161 3.70 -6.48 -20.74
C ARG A 161 4.07 -7.97 -20.83
N GLY A 162 4.06 -8.70 -19.72
CA GLY A 162 4.44 -10.10 -19.66
C GLY A 162 5.95 -10.34 -19.80
N ALA A 163 6.76 -9.28 -19.72
CA ALA A 163 8.21 -9.40 -19.88
C ALA A 163 8.87 -10.14 -18.70
N ALA A 164 8.20 -10.19 -17.55
CA ALA A 164 8.63 -10.98 -16.38
C ALA A 164 8.08 -12.42 -16.38
N LYS A 165 7.38 -12.87 -17.43
CA LYS A 165 6.67 -14.17 -17.44
C LYS A 165 7.63 -15.35 -17.24
N GLU A 166 8.86 -15.27 -17.74
CA GLU A 166 9.87 -16.32 -17.59
C GLU A 166 10.23 -16.61 -16.12
N TYR A 167 10.10 -15.61 -15.23
CA TYR A 167 10.39 -15.75 -13.80
C TYR A 167 9.23 -16.34 -13.00
N LEU A 168 7.99 -16.24 -13.49
CA LEU A 168 6.81 -16.83 -12.83
C LEU A 168 6.79 -18.37 -12.91
N TRP A 169 7.46 -18.95 -13.92
CA TRP A 169 7.48 -20.38 -14.20
C TRP A 169 8.83 -21.03 -13.90
N ARG A 170 9.77 -20.30 -13.30
CA ARG A 170 11.10 -20.82 -12.94
C ARG A 170 11.04 -21.66 -11.66
N SER A 171 10.11 -22.60 -11.62
CA SER A 171 9.98 -23.63 -10.58
C SER A 171 10.32 -24.99 -11.19
N ASP A 172 11.31 -25.64 -10.60
CA ASP A 172 11.57 -27.09 -10.59
C ASP A 172 12.14 -27.79 -11.84
N ASP A 173 12.63 -27.08 -12.86
CA ASP A 173 13.53 -27.71 -13.85
C ASP A 173 14.97 -27.27 -13.58
N GLU A 174 15.68 -28.13 -12.83
CA GLU A 174 17.15 -28.16 -12.75
C GLU A 174 17.74 -28.53 -14.12
N SER A 175 17.50 -27.72 -15.15
CA SER A 175 18.36 -27.79 -16.33
C SER A 175 19.65 -27.06 -15.98
N GLU A 176 20.72 -27.81 -15.81
CA GLU A 176 22.11 -27.34 -15.72
C GLU A 176 22.49 -26.58 -17.01
N ALA A 177 21.96 -25.37 -17.16
CA ALA A 177 22.41 -24.42 -18.15
C ALA A 177 23.52 -23.61 -17.50
N GLU A 178 24.73 -23.81 -18.03
CA GLU A 178 25.99 -23.17 -17.64
C GLU A 178 25.82 -21.81 -16.98
N ASP A 179 26.36 -21.72 -15.76
CA ASP A 179 26.34 -20.59 -14.84
C ASP A 179 27.24 -19.45 -15.34
N VAL A 180 26.92 -18.92 -16.52
CA VAL A 180 27.44 -17.62 -16.93
C VAL A 180 26.61 -16.58 -16.18
N PRO A 181 27.21 -15.77 -15.29
CA PRO A 181 26.47 -14.75 -14.57
C PRO A 181 25.89 -13.75 -15.57
N LYS A 182 24.63 -13.96 -15.96
CA LYS A 182 23.88 -13.02 -16.79
C LYS A 182 23.78 -11.73 -15.97
N LYS A 183 24.35 -10.65 -16.48
CA LYS A 183 24.17 -9.34 -15.89
C LYS A 183 22.70 -8.96 -16.03
N LEU A 184 21.95 -9.12 -14.96
CA LEU A 184 20.54 -8.74 -14.90
C LEU A 184 20.40 -7.23 -15.09
N ASN A 185 19.35 -6.83 -15.79
CA ASN A 185 18.95 -5.43 -15.82
C ASN A 185 18.21 -5.06 -14.52
N ARG A 186 17.99 -3.76 -14.29
CA ARG A 186 17.40 -3.27 -13.03
C ARG A 186 15.98 -3.80 -12.76
N LEU A 187 15.21 -4.09 -13.81
CA LEU A 187 13.85 -4.63 -13.70
C LEU A 187 13.87 -6.13 -13.39
N GLU A 188 14.77 -6.88 -14.03
CA GLU A 188 15.01 -8.31 -13.73
C GLU A 188 15.49 -8.48 -12.28
N GLU A 189 16.43 -7.64 -11.81
CA GLU A 189 16.84 -7.65 -10.39
C GLU A 189 15.66 -7.36 -9.45
N GLU A 190 14.68 -6.57 -9.88
CA GLU A 190 13.52 -6.26 -9.06
C GLU A 190 12.53 -7.43 -8.98
N VAL A 191 12.43 -8.22 -10.05
CA VAL A 191 11.72 -9.51 -10.04
C VAL A 191 12.38 -10.47 -9.05
N ASP A 192 13.71 -10.54 -9.03
CA ASP A 192 14.44 -11.37 -8.07
C ASP A 192 14.18 -10.91 -6.63
N ARG A 193 14.23 -9.60 -6.35
CA ARG A 193 13.93 -9.06 -5.00
C ARG A 193 12.49 -9.36 -4.56
N GLN A 194 11.54 -9.25 -5.49
CA GLN A 194 10.14 -9.60 -5.22
C GLN A 194 10.00 -11.09 -4.86
N THR A 195 10.67 -11.95 -5.62
CA THR A 195 10.67 -13.40 -5.41
C THR A 195 11.36 -13.77 -4.10
N GLU A 196 12.48 -13.13 -3.77
CA GLU A 196 13.20 -13.30 -2.51
C GLU A 196 12.33 -12.91 -1.31
N CYS A 197 11.61 -11.78 -1.38
CA CYS A 197 10.67 -11.37 -0.34
C CYS A 197 9.57 -12.41 -0.10
N GLU A 198 9.00 -12.98 -1.18
CA GLU A 198 8.00 -14.03 -1.09
C GLU A 198 8.57 -15.32 -0.49
N THR A 199 9.76 -15.75 -0.93
CA THR A 199 10.46 -16.92 -0.38
C THR A 199 10.74 -16.77 1.10
N ILE A 200 11.28 -15.62 1.53
CA ILE A 200 11.55 -15.33 2.94
C ILE A 200 10.25 -15.35 3.77
N CYS A 201 9.16 -14.78 3.24
CA CYS A 201 7.85 -14.85 3.89
C CYS A 201 7.42 -16.32 4.10
N ASN A 202 7.51 -17.14 3.06
CA ASN A 202 7.09 -18.55 3.09
C ASN A 202 7.96 -19.41 4.02
N GLU A 203 9.27 -19.22 3.99
CA GLU A 203 10.18 -19.85 4.95
C GLU A 203 9.83 -19.44 6.38
N ARG A 204 9.53 -18.17 6.61
CA ARG A 204 9.22 -17.66 7.94
C ARG A 204 7.92 -18.23 8.48
N VAL A 205 6.89 -18.30 7.65
CA VAL A 205 5.62 -18.96 7.98
C VAL A 205 5.87 -20.43 8.35
N SER A 206 6.63 -21.14 7.52
CA SER A 206 6.99 -22.54 7.75
C SER A 206 7.70 -22.73 9.09
N ARG A 207 8.73 -21.91 9.36
CA ARG A 207 9.47 -21.95 10.64
C ARG A 207 8.57 -21.69 11.85
N LEU A 208 7.69 -20.68 11.78
CA LEU A 208 6.76 -20.36 12.87
C LEU A 208 5.77 -21.49 13.11
N GLN A 209 5.29 -22.15 12.07
CA GLN A 209 4.37 -23.29 12.18
C GLN A 209 5.07 -24.54 12.71
N SER A 210 6.30 -24.84 12.26
CA SER A 210 7.05 -26.03 12.72
C SER A 210 7.54 -25.93 14.17
N ARG A 211 7.83 -24.72 14.67
CA ARG A 211 8.31 -24.51 16.05
C ARG A 211 7.19 -24.44 17.09
N MET A 212 5.93 -24.33 16.68
CA MET A 212 4.79 -24.42 17.59
C MET A 212 4.72 -25.80 18.25
N GLY A 213 5.33 -25.92 19.44
CA GLY A 213 5.32 -27.14 20.26
C GLY A 213 6.71 -27.66 20.66
N ALA A 214 7.80 -27.13 20.10
CA ALA A 214 9.15 -27.66 20.31
C ALA A 214 9.98 -26.89 21.36
N GLU A 215 9.77 -25.58 21.52
CA GLU A 215 10.58 -24.76 22.42
C GLU A 215 9.97 -24.69 23.83
N LYS A 216 10.56 -25.44 24.77
CA LYS A 216 10.25 -25.34 26.19
C LYS A 216 10.72 -23.98 26.73
N GLY A 217 9.80 -23.03 26.88
CA GLY A 217 10.01 -21.81 27.69
C GLY A 217 9.88 -20.48 26.95
N ILE A 218 9.92 -20.45 25.61
CA ILE A 218 9.68 -19.24 24.82
C ILE A 218 8.28 -19.33 24.20
N ARG A 219 7.38 -18.43 24.59
CA ARG A 219 6.06 -18.31 23.94
C ARG A 219 6.24 -17.59 22.61
N LEU A 220 6.33 -18.37 21.53
CA LEU A 220 6.30 -17.83 20.17
C LEU A 220 4.90 -17.24 19.87
N PRO A 221 4.80 -16.08 19.20
CA PRO A 221 3.54 -15.54 18.74
C PRO A 221 2.82 -16.51 17.82
N LYS A 222 1.52 -16.72 18.07
CA LYS A 222 0.69 -17.51 17.16
C LYS A 222 0.57 -16.80 15.81
N THR A 223 0.85 -17.50 14.72
CA THR A 223 0.52 -17.02 13.36
C THR A 223 -0.97 -17.19 13.12
N TYR A 224 -1.65 -16.11 12.71
CA TYR A 224 -3.08 -16.14 12.39
C TYR A 224 -3.32 -16.48 10.93
N CYS A 225 -2.62 -15.79 10.03
CA CYS A 225 -2.71 -16.01 8.58
C CYS A 225 -1.52 -15.37 7.86
N THR A 226 -1.30 -15.81 6.63
CA THR A 226 -0.59 -15.01 5.62
C THR A 226 -1.56 -14.05 4.96
N VAL A 227 -1.06 -12.86 4.64
CA VAL A 227 -1.80 -11.82 3.93
C VAL A 227 -1.12 -11.48 2.61
N ARG A 228 -1.93 -11.10 1.62
CA ARG A 228 -1.49 -10.55 0.33
C ARG A 228 -2.12 -9.17 0.13
N MET A 229 -1.33 -8.20 -0.26
CA MET A 229 -1.76 -6.84 -0.53
C MET A 229 -1.37 -6.49 -1.97
N ALA A 230 -2.34 -6.15 -2.81
CA ALA A 230 -2.05 -5.72 -4.16
C ALA A 230 -1.29 -4.39 -4.14
N ILE A 231 -0.24 -4.29 -4.96
CA ILE A 231 0.47 -3.03 -5.20
C ILE A 231 -0.43 -2.08 -6.00
N GLN A 232 -1.25 -2.63 -6.90
CA GLN A 232 -2.21 -1.87 -7.69
C GLN A 232 -3.51 -2.65 -7.89
N GLU A 233 -4.64 -1.96 -7.77
CA GLU A 233 -5.95 -2.57 -7.94
C GLU A 233 -6.17 -3.05 -9.39
N GLY A 234 -6.84 -4.19 -9.55
CA GLY A 234 -7.29 -4.69 -10.85
C GLY A 234 -6.28 -5.52 -11.65
N PHE A 235 -5.11 -5.86 -11.08
CA PHE A 235 -4.14 -6.74 -11.72
C PHE A 235 -3.76 -7.91 -10.81
N ASP A 236 -4.11 -9.14 -11.22
CA ASP A 236 -3.78 -10.37 -10.51
C ASP A 236 -2.45 -10.92 -11.03
N ASN A 237 -1.36 -10.53 -10.37
CA ASN A 237 -0.02 -11.05 -10.65
C ASN A 237 0.80 -11.03 -9.37
N ARG A 238 1.39 -12.19 -9.01
CA ARG A 238 2.18 -12.36 -7.78
C ARG A 238 3.36 -11.39 -7.67
N LEU A 239 3.91 -10.92 -8.78
CA LEU A 239 4.98 -9.92 -8.79
C LEU A 239 4.50 -8.51 -8.42
N LEU A 240 3.19 -8.26 -8.51
CA LEU A 240 2.55 -6.99 -8.13
C LEU A 240 1.80 -7.09 -6.80
N GLU A 241 2.25 -7.98 -5.92
CA GLU A 241 1.65 -8.20 -4.62
C GLU A 241 2.68 -8.25 -3.51
N VAL A 242 2.32 -7.72 -2.36
CA VAL A 242 3.15 -7.76 -1.17
C VAL A 242 2.61 -8.82 -0.24
N THR A 243 3.49 -9.74 0.19
CA THR A 243 3.16 -10.78 1.16
C THR A 243 3.50 -10.33 2.57
N GLY A 244 2.73 -10.83 3.53
CA GLY A 244 2.95 -10.57 4.94
C GLY A 244 2.39 -11.64 5.84
N ILE A 245 2.73 -11.54 7.12
CA ILE A 245 2.30 -12.47 8.16
C ILE A 245 1.58 -11.67 9.24
N LEU A 246 0.33 -12.05 9.51
CA LEU A 246 -0.45 -11.54 10.63
C LEU A 246 -0.30 -12.50 11.82
N MET A 247 0.12 -11.97 12.96
CA MET A 247 0.43 -12.78 14.15
C MET A 247 -0.02 -12.12 15.45
N GLU A 248 -0.02 -12.91 16.51
CA GLU A 248 -0.38 -12.48 17.87
C GLU A 248 0.52 -11.35 18.36
N TYR A 249 -0.10 -10.33 18.95
CA TYR A 249 0.65 -9.37 19.74
C TYR A 249 1.00 -9.98 21.10
N VAL A 250 2.29 -10.19 21.35
CA VAL A 250 2.81 -10.66 22.65
C VAL A 250 3.59 -9.51 23.29
N PRO A 251 3.14 -8.92 24.41
CA PRO A 251 3.87 -7.87 25.10
C PRO A 251 5.29 -8.32 25.45
N GLY A 252 6.30 -7.49 25.12
CA GLY A 252 7.70 -7.77 25.42
C GLY A 252 8.39 -8.77 24.47
N PHE A 253 7.68 -9.36 23.51
CA PHE A 253 8.30 -10.16 22.46
C PHE A 253 8.93 -9.23 21.40
N SER A 254 10.24 -9.33 21.20
CA SER A 254 10.90 -8.67 20.07
C SER A 254 10.75 -9.53 18.81
N CYS A 255 10.31 -8.92 17.72
CA CYS A 255 10.26 -9.58 16.41
C CYS A 255 11.67 -9.89 15.86
N ASP A 256 12.71 -9.24 16.41
CA ASP A 256 14.11 -9.45 16.02
C ASP A 256 14.67 -10.79 16.55
N LEU A 257 14.15 -11.30 17.68
CA LEU A 257 14.50 -12.62 18.22
C LEU A 257 14.13 -13.79 17.31
N THR A 258 13.46 -13.46 16.23
CA THR A 258 12.94 -14.44 15.31
C THR A 258 13.77 -14.44 14.03
N GLU A 259 14.54 -13.38 13.72
CA GLU A 259 15.42 -13.25 12.52
C GLU A 259 16.38 -14.44 12.37
#